data_AF-A0A0L0J291-F1
#
_entry.id   AF-A0A0L0J291-F1
#
_cell.length_a   1.000
_cell.length_b   1.000
_cell.length_c   1.000
_cell.angle_alpha   90.00
_cell.angle_beta   90.00
_cell.angle_gamma   90.00
#
_symmetry.space_group_name_H-M   'P 1'
#
loop_
_entity.id
_entity.type
_entity.pdbx_description
1 polymer ?
#
loop_
_entity_poly.entity_id
_entity_poly.type
_entity_poly.pdbx_seq_one_letter_code
_entity_poly.pdbx_strand_id
1 'polypeptide(L)' 'MSMQSHLAELERRHAALDEEIETALRHPSVDTLELAEMKRKKLKLKEEIFKIQSKATMH' A
#
# COMPACT_ATOMS: atom_id res chain seq x y z
N MET A 1 12.32 -19.03 5.77
CA MET A 1 11.75 -17.74 6.21
C MET A 1 11.42 -16.96 4.95
N SER A 2 10.18 -17.10 4.49
CA SER A 2 9.81 -17.16 3.07
C SER A 2 9.37 -15.81 2.50
N MET A 3 9.41 -15.69 1.17
CA MET A 3 8.83 -14.58 0.40
C MET A 3 7.38 -14.24 0.80
N GLN A 4 6.65 -15.19 1.39
CA GLN A 4 5.30 -14.99 1.94
C GLN A 4 5.28 -14.03 3.15
N SER A 5 6.31 -14.01 3.99
CA SER A 5 6.37 -13.06 5.12
C SER A 5 6.52 -11.62 4.64
N HIS A 6 7.31 -11.41 3.59
CA HIS A 6 7.52 -10.09 3.01
C HIS A 6 6.26 -9.59 2.29
N LEU A 7 5.58 -10.48 1.56
CA LEU A 7 4.28 -10.19 0.94
C LEU A 7 3.23 -9.80 2.00
N ALA A 8 3.11 -10.59 3.07
CA ALA A 8 2.15 -10.31 4.15
C ALA A 8 2.43 -8.98 4.86
N GLU A 9 3.70 -8.58 5.00
CA GLU A 9 4.05 -7.28 5.57
C GLU A 9 3.66 -6.12 4.63
N LEU A 10 3.92 -6.26 3.33
CA LEU A 10 3.52 -5.27 2.34
C LEU A 10 2.00 -5.11 2.25
N GLU A 11 1.26 -6.22 2.31
CA GLU A 11 -0.21 -6.22 2.34
C GLU A 11 -0.74 -5.50 3.59
N ARG A 12 -0.15 -5.74 4.77
CA ARG A 12 -0.51 -5.01 6.00
C ARG A 12 -0.23 -3.52 5.87
N ARG A 13 0.92 -3.13 5.32
CA ARG A 13 1.25 -1.71 5.09
C ARG A 13 0.27 -1.06 4.10
N HIS A 14 -0.10 -1.77 3.04
CA HIS A 14 -1.10 -1.30 2.09
C HIS A 14 -2.47 -1.10 2.75
N ALA A 15 -2.91 -2.04 3.59
CA ALA A 15 -4.18 -1.93 4.31
C ALA A 15 -4.19 -0.75 5.31
N ALA A 16 -3.11 -0.57 6.07
CA ALA A 16 -2.98 0.56 6.99
C ALA A 16 -3.03 1.91 6.26
N LEU A 17 -2.34 2.01 5.11
CA LEU A 17 -2.35 3.22 4.31
C LEU A 17 -3.74 3.51 3.69
N ASP A 18 -4.52 2.47 3.42
CA ASP A 18 -5.91 2.62 2.97
C ASP A 18 -6.81 3.19 4.07
N GLU A 19 -6.68 2.69 5.30
CA GLU A 19 -7.41 3.24 6.45
C GLU A 19 -7.02 4.71 6.74
N GLU A 20 -5.73 5.04 6.62
CA GLU A 20 -5.24 6.42 6.74
C GLU A 20 -5.86 7.32 5.66
N ILE A 21 -5.85 6.88 4.39
CA ILE A 21 -6.46 7.63 3.28
C ILE A 21 -7.95 7.83 3.50
N GLU A 22 -8.68 6.79 3.91
CA GLU A 22 -10.12 6.92 4.18
C GLU A 22 -10.41 7.88 5.32
N THR A 23 -9.61 7.81 6.39
CA THR A 23 -9.76 8.70 7.55
C THR A 23 -9.45 10.14 7.17
N ALA A 24 -8.41 10.34 6.37
CA ALA A 24 -8.06 11.65 5.81
C ALA A 24 -9.17 12.17 4.89
N LEU A 25 -9.75 11.35 4.01
CA LEU A 25 -10.88 11.72 3.15
C LEU A 25 -12.15 12.10 3.93
N ARG A 26 -12.35 11.51 5.11
CA ARG A 26 -13.46 11.87 6.01
C ARG A 26 -13.24 13.22 6.69
N HIS A 27 -12.01 13.72 6.76
CA HIS A 27 -11.71 15.04 7.31
C HIS A 27 -11.82 16.13 6.23
N PRO A 28 -12.72 17.13 6.38
CA PRO A 28 -12.91 18.19 5.39
C PRO A 28 -11.70 19.14 5.25
N SER A 29 -10.77 19.12 6.21
CA SER A 29 -9.54 19.91 6.21
C SER A 29 -8.31 19.12 5.76
N VAL A 30 -8.47 17.94 5.16
CA VAL A 30 -7.34 17.15 4.68
C VAL A 30 -6.57 17.91 3.61
N ASP A 31 -5.25 17.98 3.76
CA ASP A 31 -4.41 18.55 2.73
C ASP A 31 -4.44 17.65 1.50
N THR A 32 -4.88 18.22 0.38
CA THR A 32 -4.89 17.56 -0.92
C THR A 32 -3.50 17.07 -1.35
N LEU A 33 -2.42 17.73 -0.90
CA LEU A 33 -1.05 17.31 -1.15
C LEU A 33 -0.71 16.04 -0.37
N GLU A 34 -1.00 16.01 0.94
CA GLU A 34 -0.81 14.82 1.77
C GLU A 34 -1.62 13.63 1.24
N LEU A 35 -2.88 13.88 0.85
CA LEU A 35 -3.73 12.85 0.23
C LEU A 35 -3.14 12.32 -1.08
N ALA A 36 -2.57 13.20 -1.92
CA ALA A 36 -1.90 12.79 -3.16
C ALA A 36 -0.64 11.97 -2.87
N GLU A 37 0.14 12.32 -1.86
CA GLU A 37 1.31 11.56 -1.43
C GLU A 37 0.93 10.17 -0.89
N MET A 38 -0.10 10.09 -0.05
CA MET A 38 -0.62 8.82 0.46
C MET A 38 -1.08 7.91 -0.69
N LYS A 39 -1.85 8.44 -1.65
CA LYS A 39 -2.26 7.67 -2.84
C LYS A 39 -1.06 7.20 -3.68
N ARG A 40 0.00 8.01 -3.81
CA ARG A 40 1.24 7.60 -4.49
C ARG A 40 1.96 6.49 -3.74
N LYS A 41 2.06 6.58 -2.40
CA LYS A 41 2.63 5.52 -1.56
C LYS A 41 1.83 4.22 -1.70
N LYS A 42 0.49 4.30 -1.75
CA LYS A 42 -0.40 3.14 -1.97
C LYS A 42 -0.11 2.48 -3.31
N LEU A 43 0.02 3.27 -4.38
CA LEU A 43 0.33 2.75 -5.70
C LEU A 43 1.67 2.01 -5.72
N LYS A 44 2.72 2.58 -5.10
CA LYS A 44 4.03 1.93 -5.00
C LYS A 44 3.97 0.60 -4.24
N LEU A 45 3.28 0.55 -3.11
CA LEU A 45 3.09 -0.70 -2.35
C LEU A 45 2.38 -1.76 -3.21
N LYS A 46 1.34 -1.36 -3.95
CA LYS A 46 0.63 -2.25 -4.87
C LYS A 46 1.55 -2.80 -5.98
N GLU A 47 2.41 -1.95 -6.55
CA GLU A 47 3.40 -2.36 -7.56
C GLU A 47 4.44 -3.33 -6.97
N GLU A 48 4.92 -3.08 -5.75
CA GLU A 48 5.86 -3.97 -5.05
C GLU A 48 5.23 -5.34 -4.77
N ILE A 49 3.99 -5.36 -4.27
CA ILE A 49 3.20 -6.58 -4.06
C ILE A 49 3.06 -7.35 -5.37
N PHE A 50 2.65 -6.69 -6.45
CA PHE A 50 2.51 -7.32 -7.76
C PHE A 50 3.82 -7.89 -8.28
N LYS A 51 4.93 -7.15 -8.12
CA LYS A 51 6.27 -7.60 -8.52
C LYS A 51 6.72 -8.84 -7.75
N ILE A 52 6.41 -8.92 -6.46
CA ILE A 52 6.74 -10.09 -5.63
C ILE A 52 5.82 -11.27 -5.99
N GLN A 53 4.52 -11.04 -6.15
CA GLN A 53 3.58 -12.08 -6.59
C GLN A 53 3.98 -12.66 -7.96
N SER A 54 4.29 -11.79 -8.94
CA SER A 54 4.73 -12.21 -10.27
C SER A 54 6.03 -13.02 -10.23
N LYS A 55 6.98 -12.65 -9.36
CA LYS A 55 8.20 -13.45 -9.13
C LYS A 55 7.90 -14.80 -8.47
N ALA A 56 6.93 -14.86 -7.57
CA ALA A 56 6.54 -16.11 -6.91
C ALA A 56 5.83 -17.09 -7.87
N THR A 57 5.13 -16.61 -8.90
CA THR A 57 4.44 -17.46 -9.89
C THR A 57 5.38 -18.06 -10.96
N MET A 58 6.60 -17.53 -11.10
CA MET A 58 7.59 -17.97 -12.10
C MET A 58 8.54 -19.08 -11.59
N HIS A 59 8.21 -19.73 -10.47
CA HIS A 59 9.05 -20.76 -9.83
C HIS A 59 8.35 -22.12 -9.74
#